data_AF-A0A1Z5JMB8-F1
#
_entry.id   AF-A0A1Z5JMB8-F1
#
_cell.length_a   1.000
_cell.length_b   1.000
_cell.length_c   1.000
_cell.angle_alpha   90.00
_cell.angle_beta   90.00
_cell.angle_gamma   90.00
#
_symmetry.space_group_name_H-M   'P 1'
#
loop_
_entity.id
_entity.type
_entity.pdbx_description
1 polymer ?
#
loop_
_entity_poly.entity_id
_entity_poly.type
_entity_poly.pdbx_seq_one_letter_code
_entity_poly.pdbx_strand_id
1 'polypeptide(L)'
;MTRTIMSTKGVACYCLLLLLSFSFQRVTCFITPIASRALLHANRQHHALPELADAGQWTTLLANMDADTAEALAGPFFGASLFPYLAFLYFLDRPENETPKGVTVGFATCLLFVFLTIPAAIAAKVLYGVSLADSDWLHGSAESLLTMTNLVTVIAFRQALRAKEQGLPPPQSATSYAPMTWLVVALTALASITAAVPAVAGATVHTPYLGGFMDIPATIGTTLGLKSEPENALSIGCWIIHISSLVEFLAAMGFCWKWSSVVKNPRWKGLTWGLLPLHSSGITACTYHLFYNQIPFLVPLQALLTCVGNTTAAYAAFRIAFSNGYTTDVPLLSTFVTDTKKREMAKNEKFFDNESLVGFEDLGQVLEKDDDYNFLFKLFAGCAVASYAIKYGETFFDFPYEANLFLSLSFIMIPSLLNSYKWKKRSEDVSFEGWF
;
A
#
# COMPACT_ATOMS: atom_id res chain seq x y z
N MET A 1 6.89 -51.61 -6.45
CA MET A 1 6.72 -50.44 -7.33
C MET A 1 5.76 -49.47 -6.66
N THR A 2 6.29 -48.56 -5.84
CA THR A 2 5.49 -47.62 -5.05
C THR A 2 5.57 -46.27 -5.75
N ARG A 3 4.48 -45.86 -6.41
CA ARG A 3 4.36 -44.54 -7.06
C ARG A 3 4.20 -43.48 -5.99
N THR A 4 5.19 -42.62 -5.83
CA THR A 4 5.09 -41.37 -5.06
C THR A 4 4.25 -40.38 -5.85
N ILE A 5 3.04 -40.11 -5.38
CA ILE A 5 2.16 -39.07 -5.90
C ILE A 5 2.72 -37.72 -5.40
N MET A 6 3.34 -36.94 -6.29
CA MET A 6 3.65 -35.54 -6.02
C MET A 6 2.35 -34.76 -5.85
N SER A 7 2.17 -34.20 -4.65
CA SER A 7 1.05 -33.32 -4.30
C SER A 7 1.11 -32.03 -5.12
N THR A 8 0.01 -31.70 -5.79
CA THR A 8 -0.25 -30.45 -6.53
C THR A 8 -0.10 -29.18 -5.68
N LYS A 9 0.06 -29.28 -4.36
CA LYS A 9 0.28 -28.15 -3.44
C LYS A 9 1.67 -27.49 -3.56
N GLY A 10 2.65 -28.16 -4.18
CA GLY A 10 4.02 -27.64 -4.31
C GLY A 10 4.30 -26.85 -5.59
N VAL A 11 3.54 -27.07 -6.67
CA VAL A 11 3.92 -26.60 -8.02
C VAL A 11 3.67 -25.11 -8.22
N ALA A 12 2.60 -24.54 -7.67
CA ALA A 12 2.32 -23.10 -7.77
C ALA A 12 3.30 -22.25 -6.93
N CYS A 13 3.66 -22.74 -5.73
CA CYS A 13 4.65 -22.10 -4.88
C CYS A 13 6.06 -22.21 -5.50
N TYR A 14 6.40 -23.36 -6.12
CA TYR A 14 7.65 -23.51 -6.86
C TYR A 14 7.72 -22.62 -8.11
N CYS A 15 6.63 -22.44 -8.87
CA CYS A 15 6.66 -21.54 -10.03
C CYS A 15 6.81 -20.07 -9.63
N LEU A 16 6.16 -19.63 -8.53
CA LEU A 16 6.34 -18.27 -8.00
C LEU A 16 7.74 -18.08 -7.41
N LEU A 17 8.26 -19.06 -6.66
CA LEU A 17 9.64 -19.06 -6.13
C LEU A 17 10.71 -19.18 -7.22
N LEU A 18 10.44 -19.90 -8.31
CA LEU A 18 11.34 -19.99 -9.47
C LEU A 18 11.35 -18.67 -10.26
N LEU A 19 10.20 -18.02 -10.45
CA LEU A 19 10.11 -16.67 -11.02
C LEU A 19 10.84 -15.63 -10.15
N LEU A 20 10.74 -15.76 -8.82
CA LEU A 20 11.48 -14.95 -7.85
C LEU A 20 12.99 -15.25 -7.86
N SER A 21 13.40 -16.52 -8.01
CA SER A 21 14.81 -16.93 -8.01
C SER A 21 15.54 -16.57 -9.32
N PHE A 22 14.86 -16.72 -10.47
CA PHE A 22 15.40 -16.30 -11.78
C PHE A 22 15.53 -14.77 -11.89
N SER A 23 14.64 -14.03 -11.20
CA SER A 23 14.69 -12.57 -11.12
C SER A 23 15.74 -12.09 -10.11
N PHE A 24 15.92 -12.77 -8.96
CA PHE A 24 16.90 -12.37 -7.95
C PHE A 24 18.33 -12.33 -8.51
N GLN A 25 18.68 -13.29 -9.37
CA GLN A 25 20.02 -13.41 -9.95
C GLN A 25 20.31 -12.41 -11.08
N ARG A 26 19.27 -11.89 -11.76
CA ARG A 26 19.40 -10.80 -12.74
C ARG A 26 19.27 -9.42 -12.10
N VAL A 27 18.39 -9.24 -11.12
CA VAL A 27 18.21 -8.01 -10.35
C VAL A 27 19.46 -7.70 -9.52
N THR A 28 20.09 -8.70 -8.87
CA THR A 28 21.40 -8.48 -8.23
C THR A 28 22.50 -8.12 -9.23
N CYS A 29 22.51 -8.71 -10.42
CA CYS A 29 23.49 -8.40 -11.49
C CYS A 29 23.33 -6.98 -12.08
N PHE A 30 22.14 -6.39 -12.04
CA PHE A 30 21.89 -5.01 -12.49
C PHE A 30 22.03 -3.97 -11.37
N ILE A 31 21.65 -4.30 -10.13
CA ILE A 31 21.71 -3.36 -9.00
C ILE A 31 23.13 -3.20 -8.45
N THR A 32 23.95 -4.26 -8.42
CA THR A 32 25.31 -4.14 -7.85
C THR A 32 26.22 -3.18 -8.62
N PRO A 33 26.27 -3.14 -9.97
CA PRO A 33 27.11 -2.19 -10.69
C PRO A 33 26.59 -0.74 -10.60
N ILE A 34 25.26 -0.54 -10.54
CA ILE A 34 24.63 0.79 -10.48
C ILE A 34 24.72 1.37 -9.07
N ALA A 35 24.41 0.59 -8.03
CA ALA A 35 24.56 1.01 -6.63
C ALA A 35 26.04 1.23 -6.28
N SER A 36 26.95 0.40 -6.79
CA SER A 36 28.37 0.58 -6.58
C SER A 36 28.91 1.79 -7.35
N ARG A 37 28.44 2.06 -8.59
CA ARG A 37 28.79 3.31 -9.31
C ARG A 37 28.18 4.56 -8.69
N ALA A 38 26.95 4.50 -8.16
CA ALA A 38 26.31 5.61 -7.46
C ALA A 38 27.01 5.91 -6.12
N LEU A 39 27.36 4.88 -5.35
CA LEU A 39 28.16 5.02 -4.13
C LEU A 39 29.60 5.46 -4.41
N LEU A 40 30.22 4.99 -5.50
CA LEU A 40 31.56 5.43 -5.93
C LEU A 40 31.56 6.83 -6.53
N HIS A 41 30.46 7.29 -7.16
CA HIS A 41 30.29 8.69 -7.58
C HIS A 41 30.01 9.60 -6.38
N ALA A 42 29.18 9.17 -5.44
CA ALA A 42 28.92 9.91 -4.20
C ALA A 42 30.20 10.07 -3.36
N ASN A 43 31.04 9.03 -3.29
CA ASN A 43 32.33 9.08 -2.58
C ASN A 43 33.40 9.91 -3.31
N ARG A 44 33.23 10.20 -4.60
CA ARG A 44 34.14 11.06 -5.38
C ARG A 44 33.75 12.54 -5.35
N GLN A 45 32.55 12.86 -4.84
CA GLN A 45 32.05 14.21 -4.63
C GLN A 45 31.98 14.58 -3.13
N HIS A 46 33.05 14.31 -2.38
CA HIS A 46 33.32 15.04 -1.14
C HIS A 46 33.70 16.50 -1.46
N HIS A 47 32.76 17.24 -2.07
CA HIS A 47 32.60 18.65 -1.76
C HIS A 47 32.07 18.72 -0.34
N ALA A 48 32.61 19.66 0.45
CA ALA A 48 32.18 19.92 1.82
C ALA A 48 30.65 19.82 1.93
N LEU A 49 30.14 19.11 2.95
CA LEU A 49 28.74 19.19 3.32
C LEU A 49 28.40 20.69 3.39
N PRO A 50 27.45 21.20 2.59
CA PRO A 50 27.13 22.61 2.61
C PRO A 50 26.77 23.00 4.03
N GLU A 51 27.38 24.10 4.48
CA GLU A 51 27.07 24.80 5.72
C GLU A 51 25.55 24.83 5.92
N LEU A 52 25.07 24.45 7.10
CA LEU A 52 23.64 24.24 7.42
C LEU A 52 22.76 25.29 6.73
N ALA A 53 22.20 24.92 5.58
CA ALA A 53 21.36 25.79 4.77
C ALA A 53 20.16 26.24 5.62
N ASP A 54 19.83 27.53 5.57
CA ASP A 54 18.68 28.05 6.30
C ASP A 54 17.37 27.36 5.81
N ALA A 55 16.34 27.33 6.64
CA ALA A 55 15.10 26.63 6.33
C ALA A 55 14.44 27.07 5.00
N GLY A 56 14.60 28.32 4.59
CA GLY A 56 14.15 28.89 3.32
C GLY A 56 14.94 28.42 2.09
N GLN A 57 16.20 28.02 2.27
CA GLN A 57 16.98 27.42 1.18
C GLN A 57 16.52 25.98 0.91
N TRP A 58 16.22 25.21 1.95
CA TRP A 58 15.65 23.87 1.81
C TRP A 58 14.27 23.89 1.14
N THR A 59 13.38 24.81 1.53
CA THR A 59 12.06 24.91 0.91
C THR A 59 12.16 25.25 -0.58
N THR A 60 13.07 26.17 -0.94
CA THR A 60 13.33 26.52 -2.34
C THR A 60 13.90 25.35 -3.12
N LEU A 61 14.83 24.59 -2.53
CA LEU A 61 15.41 23.40 -3.17
C LEU A 61 14.35 22.33 -3.43
N LEU A 62 13.51 22.02 -2.44
CA LEU A 62 12.48 20.98 -2.55
C LEU A 62 11.36 21.38 -3.51
N ALA A 63 10.98 22.67 -3.52
CA ALA A 63 9.94 23.17 -4.42
C ALA A 63 10.37 23.18 -5.89
N ASN A 64 11.67 23.34 -6.17
CA ASN A 64 12.23 23.41 -7.53
C ASN A 64 12.93 22.10 -7.95
N MET A 65 12.72 21.00 -7.23
CA MET A 65 13.28 19.69 -7.59
C MET A 65 12.68 19.21 -8.92
N ASP A 66 13.53 18.86 -9.88
CA ASP A 66 13.09 18.29 -11.16
C ASP A 66 12.69 16.80 -11.02
N ALA A 67 11.94 16.31 -12.01
CA ALA A 67 11.41 14.95 -12.03
C ALA A 67 12.51 13.88 -12.06
N ASP A 68 13.58 14.07 -12.83
CA ASP A 68 14.65 13.07 -12.95
C ASP A 68 15.42 12.96 -11.62
N THR A 69 15.69 14.09 -10.95
CA THR A 69 16.27 14.10 -9.59
C THR A 69 15.38 13.41 -8.58
N ALA A 70 14.06 13.68 -8.61
CA ALA A 70 13.10 13.06 -7.71
C ALA A 70 13.03 11.53 -7.91
N GLU A 71 12.97 11.06 -9.16
CA GLU A 71 13.00 9.63 -9.50
C GLU A 71 14.30 8.95 -9.05
N ALA A 72 15.45 9.61 -9.27
CA ALA A 72 16.75 9.10 -8.85
C ALA A 72 16.88 8.95 -7.33
N LEU A 73 16.24 9.84 -6.55
CA LEU A 73 16.17 9.74 -5.09
C LEU A 73 15.18 8.66 -4.63
N ALA A 74 14.04 8.52 -5.30
CA ALA A 74 12.99 7.60 -4.93
C ALA A 74 13.36 6.13 -5.18
N GLY A 75 14.01 5.85 -6.32
CA GLY A 75 14.35 4.49 -6.76
C GLY A 75 15.07 3.63 -5.70
N PRO A 76 16.15 4.14 -5.05
CA PRO A 76 16.82 3.43 -3.97
C PRO A 76 15.92 3.10 -2.78
N PHE A 77 15.03 4.02 -2.36
CA PHE A 77 14.11 3.77 -1.26
C PHE A 77 13.09 2.69 -1.62
N PHE A 78 12.51 2.73 -2.83
CA PHE A 78 11.60 1.67 -3.29
C PHE A 78 12.30 0.32 -3.36
N GLY A 79 13.50 0.26 -3.95
CA GLY A 79 14.29 -0.97 -4.03
C GLY A 79 14.67 -1.52 -2.65
N ALA A 80 15.11 -0.65 -1.73
CA ALA A 80 15.44 -1.03 -0.36
C ALA A 80 14.21 -1.50 0.43
N SER A 81 13.03 -0.94 0.15
CA SER A 81 11.78 -1.28 0.84
C SER A 81 11.31 -2.72 0.60
N LEU A 82 11.81 -3.40 -0.44
CA LEU A 82 11.45 -4.78 -0.75
C LEU A 82 11.93 -5.75 0.33
N PHE A 83 13.14 -5.55 0.87
CA PHE A 83 13.69 -6.42 1.91
C PHE A 83 12.83 -6.47 3.19
N PRO A 84 12.47 -5.33 3.82
CA PRO A 84 11.58 -5.37 4.95
C PRO A 84 10.17 -5.85 4.57
N TYR A 85 9.68 -5.60 3.35
CA TYR A 85 8.38 -6.13 2.93
C TYR A 85 8.34 -7.67 2.88
N LEU A 86 9.40 -8.28 2.35
CA LEU A 86 9.53 -9.73 2.36
C LEU A 86 9.65 -10.29 3.78
N ALA A 87 10.35 -9.58 4.67
CA ALA A 87 10.40 -9.94 6.09
C ALA A 87 9.01 -9.84 6.75
N PHE A 88 8.24 -8.79 6.44
CA PHE A 88 6.85 -8.65 6.88
C PHE A 88 6.00 -9.85 6.46
N LEU A 89 5.98 -10.22 5.18
CA LEU A 89 5.23 -11.39 4.70
C LEU A 89 5.71 -12.69 5.36
N TYR A 90 7.03 -12.86 5.49
CA TYR A 90 7.63 -14.04 6.10
C TYR A 90 7.16 -14.23 7.55
N PHE A 91 7.22 -13.16 8.35
CA PHE A 91 6.81 -13.21 9.75
C PHE A 91 5.30 -13.30 9.89
N LEU A 92 4.53 -12.60 9.05
CA LEU A 92 3.07 -12.62 9.09
C LEU A 92 2.51 -14.03 8.83
N ASP A 93 3.08 -14.78 7.89
CA ASP A 93 2.61 -16.10 7.50
C ASP A 93 3.10 -17.26 8.39
N ARG A 94 3.79 -16.95 9.49
CA ARG A 94 4.19 -17.96 10.48
C ARG A 94 2.94 -18.74 10.95
N PRO A 95 2.96 -20.09 10.95
CA PRO A 95 1.82 -20.91 11.38
C PRO A 95 1.30 -20.54 12.77
N GLU A 96 2.20 -20.12 13.66
CA GLU A 96 1.93 -19.71 15.03
C GLU A 96 1.04 -18.47 15.13
N ASN A 97 0.96 -17.65 14.08
CA ASN A 97 0.20 -16.39 14.09
C ASN A 97 -1.30 -16.56 13.92
N GLU A 98 -1.76 -17.74 13.51
CA GLU A 98 -3.14 -17.99 13.09
C GLU A 98 -3.64 -16.99 12.03
N THR A 99 -2.75 -16.34 11.27
CA THR A 99 -3.14 -15.39 10.22
C THR A 99 -4.02 -16.10 9.18
N PRO A 100 -5.21 -15.57 8.84
CA PRO A 100 -6.04 -16.13 7.78
C PRO A 100 -5.24 -16.20 6.48
N LYS A 101 -5.20 -17.37 5.82
CA LYS A 101 -4.33 -17.57 4.65
C LYS A 101 -4.62 -16.62 3.49
N GLY A 102 -5.88 -16.22 3.32
CA GLY A 102 -6.31 -15.21 2.36
C GLY A 102 -5.76 -13.82 2.64
N VAL A 103 -5.52 -13.46 3.92
CA VAL A 103 -4.89 -12.19 4.29
C VAL A 103 -3.43 -12.19 3.85
N THR A 104 -2.72 -13.30 4.05
CA THR A 104 -1.36 -13.46 3.50
C THR A 104 -1.34 -13.31 1.99
N VAL A 105 -2.32 -13.89 1.27
CA VAL A 105 -2.44 -13.73 -0.19
C VAL A 105 -2.69 -12.26 -0.56
N GLY A 106 -3.60 -11.59 0.15
CA GLY A 106 -3.90 -10.17 -0.05
C GLY A 106 -2.64 -9.33 0.02
N PHE A 107 -1.91 -9.37 1.14
CA PHE A 107 -0.63 -8.66 1.26
C PHE A 107 0.40 -9.13 0.21
N ALA A 108 0.56 -10.43 -0.04
CA ALA A 108 1.51 -10.92 -1.03
C ALA A 108 1.20 -10.43 -2.47
N THR A 109 -0.04 -10.07 -2.78
CA THR A 109 -0.44 -9.50 -4.07
C THR A 109 0.22 -8.15 -4.33
N CYS A 110 0.65 -7.42 -3.31
CA CYS A 110 1.43 -6.19 -3.48
C CYS A 110 2.75 -6.44 -4.22
N LEU A 111 3.36 -7.62 -4.07
CA LEU A 111 4.55 -7.99 -4.86
C LEU A 111 4.24 -8.09 -6.35
N LEU A 112 3.03 -8.55 -6.71
CA LEU A 112 2.58 -8.61 -8.09
C LEU A 112 2.33 -7.20 -8.64
N PHE A 113 1.75 -6.30 -7.83
CA PHE A 113 1.63 -4.88 -8.15
C PHE A 113 3.00 -4.27 -8.48
N VAL A 114 3.98 -4.39 -7.58
CA VAL A 114 5.35 -3.88 -7.81
C VAL A 114 5.99 -4.51 -9.05
N PHE A 115 5.78 -5.80 -9.28
CA PHE A 115 6.35 -6.48 -10.44
C PHE A 115 5.76 -5.98 -11.77
N LEU A 116 4.45 -5.72 -11.82
CA LEU A 116 3.75 -5.30 -13.04
C LEU A 116 3.79 -3.78 -13.28
N THR A 117 4.02 -2.97 -12.25
CA THR A 117 4.24 -1.53 -12.43
C THR A 117 5.58 -1.22 -13.08
N ILE A 118 6.61 -2.06 -12.89
CA ILE A 118 7.92 -1.89 -13.56
C ILE A 118 7.80 -1.89 -15.10
N PRO A 119 7.22 -2.91 -15.76
CA PRO A 119 7.05 -2.88 -17.21
C PRO A 119 6.09 -1.78 -17.65
N ALA A 120 5.06 -1.43 -16.87
CA ALA A 120 4.18 -0.30 -17.18
C ALA A 120 4.95 1.04 -17.17
N ALA A 121 5.82 1.26 -16.18
CA ALA A 121 6.67 2.44 -16.11
C ALA A 121 7.70 2.51 -17.24
N ILE A 122 8.30 1.36 -17.60
CA ILE A 122 9.17 1.28 -18.77
C ILE A 122 8.38 1.62 -20.05
N ALA A 123 7.15 1.12 -20.19
CA ALA A 123 6.30 1.43 -21.34
C ALA A 123 5.96 2.92 -21.41
N ALA A 124 5.58 3.56 -20.29
CA ALA A 124 5.33 5.00 -20.25
C ALA A 124 6.57 5.81 -20.69
N LYS A 125 7.75 5.46 -20.17
CA LYS A 125 8.99 6.16 -20.51
C LYS A 125 9.41 5.95 -21.97
N VAL A 126 9.30 4.73 -22.50
CA VAL A 126 9.73 4.39 -23.86
C VAL A 126 8.75 4.89 -24.92
N LEU A 127 7.45 4.77 -24.68
CA LEU A 127 6.42 5.14 -25.65
C LEU A 127 6.13 6.64 -25.66
N TYR A 128 6.19 7.29 -24.49
CA TYR A 128 5.71 8.66 -24.32
C TYR A 128 6.74 9.62 -23.71
N GLY A 129 7.87 9.13 -23.21
CA GLY A 129 8.90 9.97 -22.58
C GLY A 129 8.51 10.51 -21.19
N VAL A 130 7.39 10.06 -20.63
CA VAL A 130 6.85 10.54 -19.34
C VAL A 130 6.98 9.49 -18.24
N SER A 131 6.72 9.89 -17.00
CA SER A 131 6.60 8.97 -15.87
C SER A 131 5.33 8.12 -16.00
N LEU A 132 5.24 7.00 -15.28
CA LEU A 132 4.01 6.19 -15.25
C LEU A 132 2.80 7.02 -14.79
N ALA A 133 3.01 7.89 -13.79
CA ALA A 133 2.00 8.74 -13.18
C ALA A 133 1.35 9.73 -14.16
N ASP A 134 2.02 10.05 -15.27
CA ASP A 134 1.52 10.99 -16.29
C ASP A 134 0.77 10.28 -17.44
N SER A 135 0.75 8.93 -17.46
CA SER A 135 0.04 8.16 -18.47
C SER A 135 -1.20 7.50 -17.87
N ASP A 136 -2.36 8.19 -17.92
CA ASP A 136 -3.57 7.83 -17.17
C ASP A 136 -4.02 6.37 -17.40
N TRP A 137 -4.08 5.90 -18.66
CA TRP A 137 -4.50 4.52 -18.95
C TRP A 137 -3.52 3.45 -18.46
N LEU A 138 -2.20 3.71 -18.53
CA LEU A 138 -1.17 2.78 -18.02
C LEU A 138 -1.16 2.81 -16.49
N HIS A 139 -1.22 4.02 -15.92
CA HIS A 139 -1.25 4.28 -14.48
C HIS A 139 -2.45 3.61 -13.83
N GLY A 140 -3.66 3.89 -14.30
CA GLY A 140 -4.89 3.30 -13.79
C GLY A 140 -4.91 1.78 -13.87
N SER A 141 -4.40 1.22 -14.98
CA SER A 141 -4.29 -0.23 -15.11
C SER A 141 -3.34 -0.83 -14.07
N ALA A 142 -2.18 -0.21 -13.86
CA ALA A 142 -1.17 -0.68 -12.91
C ALA A 142 -1.60 -0.50 -11.46
N GLU A 143 -2.10 0.67 -11.08
CA GLU A 143 -2.56 1.00 -9.72
C GLU A 143 -3.82 0.22 -9.32
N SER A 144 -4.62 -0.26 -10.27
CA SER A 144 -5.74 -1.17 -9.97
C SER A 144 -5.28 -2.42 -9.18
N LEU A 145 -4.04 -2.88 -9.38
CA LEU A 145 -3.46 -4.02 -8.65
C LEU A 145 -3.29 -3.72 -7.15
N LEU A 146 -3.10 -2.47 -6.76
CA LEU A 146 -3.03 -2.07 -5.37
C LEU A 146 -4.43 -2.09 -4.71
N THR A 147 -5.46 -1.62 -5.39
CA THR A 147 -6.87 -1.79 -4.94
C THR A 147 -7.21 -3.28 -4.77
N MET A 148 -6.81 -4.13 -5.72
CA MET A 148 -7.03 -5.58 -5.61
C MET A 148 -6.34 -6.20 -4.40
N THR A 149 -5.11 -5.77 -4.09
CA THR A 149 -4.36 -6.17 -2.89
C THR A 149 -5.17 -5.88 -1.63
N ASN A 150 -5.71 -4.66 -1.51
CA ASN A 150 -6.45 -4.24 -0.33
C ASN A 150 -7.81 -4.92 -0.23
N LEU A 151 -8.54 -5.04 -1.35
CA LEU A 151 -9.83 -5.72 -1.43
C LEU A 151 -9.76 -7.18 -1.00
N VAL A 152 -8.78 -7.93 -1.52
CA VAL A 152 -8.55 -9.34 -1.16
C VAL A 152 -8.23 -9.46 0.34
N THR A 153 -7.41 -8.54 0.87
CA THR A 153 -7.06 -8.48 2.30
C THR A 153 -8.30 -8.23 3.16
N VAL A 154 -9.12 -7.25 2.79
CA VAL A 154 -10.37 -6.88 3.47
C VAL A 154 -11.36 -8.05 3.50
N ILE A 155 -11.62 -8.67 2.35
CA ILE A 155 -12.56 -9.80 2.25
C ILE A 155 -12.06 -10.99 3.10
N ALA A 156 -10.77 -11.32 3.01
CA ALA A 156 -10.21 -12.44 3.76
C ALA A 156 -10.29 -12.21 5.28
N PHE A 157 -9.96 -11.01 5.75
CA PHE A 157 -10.13 -10.65 7.16
C PHE A 157 -11.59 -10.72 7.60
N ARG A 158 -12.49 -10.11 6.83
CA ARG A 158 -13.93 -10.07 7.14
C ARG A 158 -14.52 -11.47 7.26
N GLN A 159 -14.22 -12.35 6.31
CA GLN A 159 -14.69 -13.74 6.33
C GLN A 159 -14.15 -14.52 7.53
N ALA A 160 -12.86 -14.34 7.86
CA ALA A 160 -12.25 -15.01 9.00
C ALA A 160 -12.80 -14.52 10.35
N LEU A 161 -12.97 -13.20 10.52
CA LEU A 161 -13.53 -12.60 11.73
C LEU A 161 -14.95 -13.07 11.98
N ARG A 162 -15.81 -12.98 10.96
CA ARG A 162 -17.21 -13.44 11.05
C ARG A 162 -17.32 -14.88 11.50
N ALA A 163 -16.50 -15.76 10.93
CA ALA A 163 -16.52 -17.16 11.30
C ALA A 163 -16.10 -17.39 12.76
N LYS A 164 -15.04 -16.71 13.23
CA LYS A 164 -14.59 -16.79 14.64
C LYS A 164 -15.62 -16.19 15.61
N GLU A 165 -16.18 -15.02 15.31
CA GLU A 165 -17.15 -14.31 16.16
C GLU A 165 -18.48 -15.07 16.29
N GLN A 166 -18.93 -15.71 15.21
CA GLN A 166 -20.19 -16.48 15.18
C GLN A 166 -20.01 -17.96 15.54
N GLY A 167 -18.79 -18.42 15.82
CA GLY A 167 -18.49 -19.83 16.10
C GLY A 167 -18.77 -20.77 14.90
N LEU A 168 -18.70 -20.24 13.68
CA LEU A 168 -18.89 -20.99 12.44
C LEU A 168 -17.59 -21.71 12.02
N PRO A 169 -17.66 -22.77 11.20
CA PRO A 169 -16.47 -23.40 10.64
C PRO A 169 -15.67 -22.36 9.81
N PRO A 170 -14.33 -22.39 9.88
CA PRO A 170 -13.52 -21.39 9.20
C PRO A 170 -13.69 -21.51 7.68
N PRO A 171 -13.86 -20.39 6.96
CA PRO A 171 -14.04 -20.40 5.52
C PRO A 171 -12.76 -20.90 4.84
N GLN A 172 -12.88 -21.35 3.59
CA GLN A 172 -11.73 -21.85 2.83
C GLN A 172 -10.66 -20.76 2.65
N SER A 173 -11.05 -19.49 2.57
CA SER A 173 -10.15 -18.34 2.52
C SER A 173 -9.33 -18.14 3.79
N ALA A 174 -9.79 -18.60 4.95
CA ALA A 174 -9.02 -18.53 6.19
C ALA A 174 -8.00 -19.67 6.32
N THR A 175 -8.29 -20.83 5.73
CA THR A 175 -7.51 -22.07 5.92
C THR A 175 -6.61 -22.45 4.74
N SER A 176 -6.86 -21.88 3.56
CA SER A 176 -6.12 -22.17 2.33
C SER A 176 -5.82 -20.89 1.55
N TYR A 177 -4.65 -20.84 0.92
CA TYR A 177 -4.28 -19.75 0.02
C TYR A 177 -5.12 -19.78 -1.28
N ALA A 178 -5.54 -20.97 -1.72
CA ALA A 178 -6.06 -21.19 -3.07
C ALA A 178 -7.25 -20.30 -3.49
N PRO A 179 -8.30 -20.08 -2.67
CA PRO A 179 -9.46 -19.29 -3.10
C PRO A 179 -9.09 -17.85 -3.44
N MET A 180 -8.28 -17.22 -2.57
CA MET A 180 -7.84 -15.85 -2.78
C MET A 180 -6.78 -15.75 -3.87
N THR A 181 -5.92 -16.76 -4.04
CA THR A 181 -4.98 -16.80 -5.17
C THR A 181 -5.72 -16.85 -6.51
N TRP A 182 -6.76 -17.67 -6.63
CA TRP A 182 -7.56 -17.72 -7.87
C TRP A 182 -8.33 -16.43 -8.13
N LEU A 183 -8.84 -15.79 -7.07
CA LEU A 183 -9.43 -14.45 -7.18
C LEU A 183 -8.40 -13.45 -7.72
N VAL A 184 -7.20 -13.40 -7.15
CA VAL A 184 -6.11 -12.51 -7.63
C VAL A 184 -5.75 -12.78 -9.08
N VAL A 185 -5.64 -14.04 -9.50
CA VAL A 185 -5.37 -14.41 -10.89
C VAL A 185 -6.47 -13.88 -11.82
N ALA A 186 -7.73 -14.08 -11.47
CA ALA A 186 -8.87 -13.60 -12.27
C ALA A 186 -8.88 -12.07 -12.36
N LEU A 187 -8.67 -11.38 -11.25
CA LEU A 187 -8.66 -9.92 -11.22
C LEU A 187 -7.44 -9.32 -11.95
N THR A 188 -6.27 -9.97 -11.86
CA THR A 188 -5.07 -9.55 -12.62
C THR A 188 -5.26 -9.75 -14.12
N ALA A 189 -5.93 -10.84 -14.53
CA ALA A 189 -6.30 -11.02 -15.94
C ALA A 189 -7.22 -9.89 -16.42
N LEU A 190 -8.19 -9.48 -15.60
CA LEU A 190 -9.06 -8.34 -15.91
C LEU A 190 -8.28 -7.02 -15.99
N ALA A 191 -7.41 -6.72 -15.03
CA ALA A 191 -6.54 -5.54 -15.05
C ALA A 191 -5.58 -5.55 -16.27
N SER A 192 -5.13 -6.73 -16.71
CA SER A 192 -4.30 -6.83 -17.91
C SER A 192 -5.08 -6.47 -19.18
N ILE A 193 -6.39 -6.73 -19.24
CA ILE A 193 -7.25 -6.33 -20.35
C ILE A 193 -7.40 -4.81 -20.41
N THR A 194 -7.49 -4.14 -19.25
CA THR A 194 -7.63 -2.67 -19.20
C THR A 194 -6.39 -1.94 -19.70
N ALA A 195 -5.21 -2.56 -19.61
CA ALA A 195 -3.99 -2.10 -20.29
C ALA A 195 -3.91 -2.55 -21.76
N ALA A 196 -4.25 -3.79 -22.08
CA ALA A 196 -4.07 -4.35 -23.42
C ALA A 196 -4.97 -3.69 -24.47
N VAL A 197 -6.23 -3.38 -24.12
CA VAL A 197 -7.21 -2.81 -25.07
C VAL A 197 -6.79 -1.43 -25.58
N PRO A 198 -6.44 -0.44 -24.72
CA PRO A 198 -5.93 0.85 -25.20
C PRO A 198 -4.61 0.71 -25.97
N ALA A 199 -3.72 -0.20 -25.55
CA ALA A 199 -2.45 -0.43 -26.24
C ALA A 199 -2.63 -0.87 -27.70
N VAL A 200 -3.58 -1.76 -27.99
CA VAL A 200 -3.88 -2.18 -29.38
C VAL A 200 -4.74 -1.18 -30.14
N ALA A 201 -5.48 -0.32 -29.45
CA ALA A 201 -6.32 0.72 -30.04
C ALA A 201 -5.54 2.00 -30.40
N GLY A 202 -4.23 2.05 -30.14
CA GLY A 202 -3.40 3.23 -30.44
C GLY A 202 -3.56 4.36 -29.43
N ALA A 203 -3.63 4.02 -28.14
CA ALA A 203 -3.68 5.01 -27.06
C ALA A 203 -2.51 6.01 -27.15
N THR A 204 -2.81 7.23 -26.72
CA THR A 204 -1.84 8.31 -26.47
C THR A 204 -1.54 8.42 -24.99
N VAL A 205 -0.58 9.26 -24.60
CA VAL A 205 -0.19 9.47 -23.21
C VAL A 205 -1.38 9.84 -22.30
N HIS A 206 -2.25 10.76 -22.76
CA HIS A 206 -3.43 11.24 -22.01
C HIS A 206 -4.72 10.50 -22.40
N THR A 207 -4.64 9.30 -22.96
CA THR A 207 -5.84 8.48 -23.15
C THR A 207 -6.45 8.16 -21.78
N PRO A 208 -7.72 8.51 -21.51
CA PRO A 208 -8.32 8.30 -20.21
C PRO A 208 -8.43 6.81 -19.88
N TYR A 209 -8.17 6.46 -18.62
CA TYR A 209 -8.35 5.09 -18.15
C TYR A 209 -9.79 4.60 -18.37
N LEU A 210 -9.94 3.37 -18.89
CA LEU A 210 -11.21 2.80 -19.32
C LEU A 210 -12.00 3.68 -20.32
N GLY A 211 -11.32 4.52 -21.09
CA GLY A 211 -11.96 5.44 -22.03
C GLY A 211 -12.77 6.55 -21.36
N GLY A 212 -12.45 6.87 -20.10
CA GLY A 212 -13.15 7.90 -19.32
C GLY A 212 -14.48 7.38 -18.78
N PHE A 213 -14.57 6.07 -18.54
CA PHE A 213 -15.75 5.47 -17.93
C PHE A 213 -16.08 6.19 -16.62
N MET A 214 -17.33 6.66 -16.51
CA MET A 214 -17.86 7.48 -15.41
C MET A 214 -17.43 8.95 -15.38
N ASP A 215 -16.57 9.44 -16.26
CA ASP A 215 -16.22 10.88 -16.29
C ASP A 215 -17.46 11.73 -16.61
N ILE A 216 -17.54 12.92 -15.99
CA ILE A 216 -18.51 13.94 -16.38
C ILE A 216 -18.11 14.45 -17.78
N PRO A 217 -18.99 14.31 -18.80
CA PRO A 217 -18.70 14.82 -20.13
C PRO A 217 -18.44 16.33 -20.10
N ALA A 218 -17.45 16.81 -20.85
CA ALA A 218 -17.06 18.23 -20.86
C ALA A 218 -18.22 19.18 -21.20
N THR A 219 -19.17 18.75 -22.03
CA THR A 219 -20.39 19.50 -22.36
C THR A 219 -21.30 19.72 -21.15
N ILE A 220 -21.40 18.72 -20.27
CA ILE A 220 -22.15 18.81 -19.01
C ILE A 220 -21.34 19.62 -17.99
N GLY A 221 -20.02 19.37 -17.90
CA GLY A 221 -19.14 20.06 -16.97
C GLY A 221 -19.16 21.58 -17.16
N THR A 222 -19.02 22.05 -18.40
CA THR A 222 -19.11 23.48 -18.74
C THR A 222 -20.48 24.08 -18.38
N THR A 223 -21.57 23.34 -18.55
CA THR A 223 -22.93 23.77 -18.16
C THR A 223 -23.07 23.90 -16.63
N LEU A 224 -22.36 23.06 -15.87
CA LEU A 224 -22.31 23.08 -14.41
C LEU A 224 -21.29 24.08 -13.85
N GLY A 225 -20.59 24.83 -14.71
CA GLY A 225 -19.58 25.80 -14.31
C GLY A 225 -18.22 25.18 -13.94
N LEU A 226 -17.97 23.92 -14.29
CA LEU A 226 -16.67 23.28 -14.07
C LEU A 226 -15.62 23.89 -15.04
N LYS A 227 -14.46 24.23 -14.49
CA LYS A 227 -13.30 24.68 -15.26
C LYS A 227 -12.63 23.52 -16.00
N SER A 228 -11.89 23.83 -17.06
CA SER A 228 -11.09 22.83 -17.78
C SER A 228 -9.98 22.29 -16.87
N GLU A 229 -9.86 20.97 -16.82
CA GLU A 229 -8.81 20.29 -16.06
C GLU A 229 -7.44 20.44 -16.77
N PRO A 230 -6.33 20.45 -16.00
CA PRO A 230 -4.98 20.34 -16.56
C PRO A 230 -4.75 19.04 -17.32
N GLU A 231 -3.77 19.02 -18.22
CA GLU A 231 -3.48 17.86 -19.10
C GLU A 231 -3.11 16.58 -18.33
N ASN A 232 -2.45 16.72 -17.17
CA ASN A 232 -2.09 15.60 -16.29
C ASN A 232 -3.17 15.22 -15.27
N ALA A 233 -4.41 15.70 -15.44
CA ALA A 233 -5.51 15.30 -14.57
C ALA A 233 -5.86 13.83 -14.80
N LEU A 234 -5.93 13.07 -13.71
CA LEU A 234 -6.38 11.67 -13.74
C LEU A 234 -7.87 11.59 -14.09
N SER A 235 -8.27 10.58 -14.84
CA SER A 235 -9.70 10.26 -15.03
C SER A 235 -10.37 9.89 -13.70
N ILE A 236 -11.70 9.98 -13.64
CA ILE A 236 -12.43 9.59 -12.42
C ILE A 236 -12.20 8.12 -12.08
N GLY A 237 -12.03 7.24 -13.06
CA GLY A 237 -11.73 5.83 -12.85
C GLY A 237 -10.41 5.64 -12.09
N CYS A 238 -9.39 6.43 -12.45
CA CYS A 238 -8.12 6.45 -11.71
C CYS A 238 -8.29 7.03 -10.30
N TRP A 239 -9.02 8.12 -10.12
CA TRP A 239 -9.32 8.63 -8.78
C TRP A 239 -10.05 7.61 -7.89
N ILE A 240 -11.01 6.88 -8.45
CA ILE A 240 -11.71 5.79 -7.75
C ILE A 240 -10.72 4.74 -7.25
N ILE A 241 -9.75 4.33 -8.07
CA ILE A 241 -8.69 3.39 -7.66
C ILE A 241 -7.89 3.94 -6.48
N HIS A 242 -7.45 5.19 -6.57
CA HIS A 242 -6.63 5.84 -5.53
C HIS A 242 -7.39 5.95 -4.20
N ILE A 243 -8.60 6.51 -4.23
CA ILE A 243 -9.42 6.66 -3.02
C ILE A 243 -9.83 5.30 -2.44
N SER A 244 -10.21 4.35 -3.31
CA SER A 244 -10.53 2.99 -2.85
C SER A 244 -9.33 2.36 -2.16
N SER A 245 -8.13 2.46 -2.73
CA SER A 245 -6.93 1.88 -2.12
C SER A 245 -6.66 2.46 -0.71
N LEU A 246 -6.84 3.77 -0.49
CA LEU A 246 -6.69 4.38 0.84
C LEU A 246 -7.74 3.88 1.83
N VAL A 247 -9.02 3.91 1.44
CA VAL A 247 -10.14 3.55 2.32
C VAL A 247 -10.13 2.05 2.64
N GLU A 248 -9.89 1.20 1.64
CA GLU A 248 -9.78 -0.25 1.81
C GLU A 248 -8.61 -0.62 2.71
N PHE A 249 -7.48 0.09 2.62
CA PHE A 249 -6.34 -0.14 3.50
C PHE A 249 -6.67 0.22 4.96
N LEU A 250 -7.39 1.32 5.21
CA LEU A 250 -7.89 1.66 6.54
C LEU A 250 -8.87 0.60 7.07
N ALA A 251 -9.77 0.09 6.23
CA ALA A 251 -10.66 -1.00 6.59
C ALA A 251 -9.88 -2.27 6.96
N ALA A 252 -8.85 -2.62 6.18
CA ALA A 252 -7.96 -3.74 6.49
C ALA A 252 -7.22 -3.54 7.83
N MET A 253 -6.73 -2.34 8.11
CA MET A 253 -6.14 -1.99 9.41
C MET A 253 -7.16 -2.13 10.56
N GLY A 254 -8.41 -1.70 10.36
CA GLY A 254 -9.51 -1.91 11.29
C GLY A 254 -9.79 -3.38 11.59
N PHE A 255 -9.84 -4.22 10.56
CA PHE A 255 -9.98 -5.66 10.76
C PHE A 255 -8.76 -6.30 11.43
N CYS A 256 -7.55 -5.86 11.09
CA CYS A 256 -6.32 -6.27 11.77
C CYS A 256 -6.37 -5.95 13.28
N TRP A 257 -6.91 -4.77 13.65
CA TRP A 257 -7.14 -4.42 15.04
C TRP A 257 -8.11 -5.39 15.72
N LYS A 258 -9.28 -5.65 15.10
CA LYS A 258 -10.27 -6.62 15.61
C LYS A 258 -9.69 -8.04 15.72
N TRP A 259 -8.83 -8.41 14.79
CA TRP A 259 -8.20 -9.73 14.76
C TRP A 259 -7.46 -10.03 16.07
N SER A 260 -6.84 -9.02 16.67
CA SER A 260 -6.15 -9.13 17.97
C SER A 260 -7.02 -9.76 19.07
N SER A 261 -8.32 -9.43 19.12
CA SER A 261 -9.24 -9.92 20.13
C SER A 261 -9.62 -11.39 19.91
N VAL A 262 -9.83 -11.81 18.64
CA VAL A 262 -10.21 -13.19 18.34
C VAL A 262 -9.06 -14.18 18.46
N VAL A 263 -7.81 -13.75 18.22
CA VAL A 263 -6.61 -14.57 18.48
C VAL A 263 -5.99 -14.32 19.85
N LYS A 264 -6.57 -13.43 20.66
CA LYS A 264 -6.11 -13.07 22.01
C LYS A 264 -4.63 -12.68 22.06
N ASN A 265 -4.16 -11.98 21.02
CA ASN A 265 -2.80 -11.47 20.95
C ASN A 265 -2.83 -9.96 20.64
N PRO A 266 -2.61 -9.10 21.64
CA PRO A 266 -2.69 -7.64 21.47
C PRO A 266 -1.59 -7.07 20.56
N ARG A 267 -0.53 -7.81 20.22
CA ARG A 267 0.51 -7.32 19.30
C ARG A 267 0.02 -7.13 17.88
N TRP A 268 -1.12 -7.72 17.51
CA TRP A 268 -1.84 -7.41 16.28
C TRP A 268 -2.32 -5.96 16.22
N LYS A 269 -2.67 -5.34 17.36
CA LYS A 269 -2.92 -3.89 17.44
C LYS A 269 -1.64 -3.10 17.17
N GLY A 270 -0.49 -3.67 17.50
CA GLY A 270 0.80 -3.16 17.10
C GLY A 270 0.91 -3.05 15.57
N LEU A 271 0.53 -4.07 14.82
CA LEU A 271 0.63 -4.05 13.36
C LEU A 271 -0.10 -2.88 12.70
N THR A 272 -1.25 -2.43 13.21
CA THR A 272 -1.99 -1.30 12.59
C THR A 272 -1.16 -0.01 12.59
N TRP A 273 -0.51 0.31 13.71
CA TRP A 273 0.45 1.41 13.81
C TRP A 273 1.64 1.24 12.86
N GLY A 274 2.11 0.00 12.68
CA GLY A 274 3.22 -0.31 11.79
C GLY A 274 2.88 -0.09 10.32
N LEU A 275 1.60 -0.07 9.98
CA LEU A 275 1.07 0.20 8.65
C LEU A 275 0.78 1.69 8.42
N LEU A 276 0.82 2.56 9.45
CA LEU A 276 0.54 4.00 9.30
C LEU A 276 1.46 4.74 8.32
N PRO A 277 2.78 4.47 8.28
CA PRO A 277 3.63 5.13 7.28
C PRO A 277 3.28 4.69 5.85
N LEU A 278 2.81 3.45 5.65
CA LEU A 278 2.31 3.00 4.33
C LEU A 278 1.03 3.72 3.92
N HIS A 279 0.11 3.92 4.85
CA HIS A 279 -1.08 4.74 4.56
C HIS A 279 -0.71 6.18 4.22
N SER A 280 0.24 6.77 4.97
CA SER A 280 0.77 8.11 4.67
C SER A 280 1.46 8.17 3.30
N SER A 281 2.17 7.12 2.91
CA SER A 281 2.75 6.98 1.56
C SER A 281 1.67 7.05 0.47
N GLY A 282 0.53 6.36 0.65
CA GLY A 282 -0.60 6.46 -0.26
C GLY A 282 -1.24 7.86 -0.32
N ILE A 283 -1.33 8.55 0.84
CA ILE A 283 -1.80 9.95 0.87
C ILE A 283 -0.85 10.85 0.07
N THR A 284 0.47 10.65 0.21
CA THR A 284 1.48 11.39 -0.56
C THR A 284 1.30 11.17 -2.06
N ALA A 285 1.04 9.93 -2.51
CA ALA A 285 0.76 9.64 -3.91
C ALA A 285 -0.52 10.36 -4.41
N CYS A 286 -1.62 10.28 -3.66
CA CYS A 286 -2.85 10.98 -4.01
C CYS A 286 -2.67 12.50 -4.03
N THR A 287 -1.85 13.03 -3.13
CA THR A 287 -1.51 14.45 -3.09
C THR A 287 -0.68 14.85 -4.31
N TYR A 288 0.26 14.02 -4.75
CA TYR A 288 1.00 14.28 -5.98
C TYR A 288 0.07 14.45 -7.19
N HIS A 289 -0.94 13.58 -7.31
CA HIS A 289 -1.95 13.67 -8.36
C HIS A 289 -2.94 14.83 -8.18
N LEU A 290 -3.25 15.20 -6.93
CA LEU A 290 -4.06 16.39 -6.61
C LEU A 290 -3.42 17.68 -7.16
N PHE A 291 -2.09 17.71 -7.23
CA PHE A 291 -1.31 18.81 -7.83
C PHE A 291 -0.83 18.48 -9.25
N TYR A 292 -1.54 17.60 -9.97
CA TYR A 292 -1.29 17.29 -11.39
C TYR A 292 0.16 16.91 -11.70
N ASN A 293 0.79 16.18 -10.76
CA ASN A 293 2.16 15.69 -10.86
C ASN A 293 3.25 16.80 -10.86
N GLN A 294 2.90 18.03 -10.46
CA GLN A 294 3.78 19.20 -10.54
C GLN A 294 4.75 19.39 -9.35
N ILE A 295 4.71 18.52 -8.34
CA ILE A 295 5.57 18.61 -7.15
C ILE A 295 6.44 17.34 -7.06
N PRO A 296 7.51 17.21 -7.87
CA PRO A 296 8.28 15.96 -7.97
C PRO A 296 8.83 15.46 -6.64
N PHE A 297 9.17 16.35 -5.71
CA PHE A 297 9.63 15.98 -4.36
C PHE A 297 8.69 15.02 -3.61
N LEU A 298 7.39 15.00 -3.92
CA LEU A 298 6.46 14.07 -3.27
C LEU A 298 6.77 12.61 -3.61
N VAL A 299 7.40 12.32 -4.76
CA VAL A 299 7.79 10.95 -5.16
C VAL A 299 8.84 10.34 -4.23
N PRO A 300 10.00 10.98 -3.95
CA PRO A 300 10.95 10.44 -2.97
C PRO A 300 10.39 10.46 -1.53
N LEU A 301 9.52 11.41 -1.17
CA LEU A 301 8.83 11.38 0.12
C LEU A 301 7.91 10.14 0.25
N GLN A 302 7.14 9.84 -0.79
CA GLN A 302 6.32 8.63 -0.87
C GLN A 302 7.20 7.38 -0.70
N ALA A 303 8.32 7.30 -1.43
CA ALA A 303 9.24 6.16 -1.39
C ALA A 303 9.86 5.97 -0.01
N LEU A 304 10.28 7.06 0.64
CA LEU A 304 10.78 7.05 2.02
C LEU A 304 9.72 6.50 2.98
N LEU A 305 8.48 6.99 2.90
CA LEU A 305 7.37 6.53 3.74
C LEU A 305 7.04 5.05 3.47
N THR A 306 7.15 4.57 2.22
CA THR A 306 7.03 3.15 1.88
C THR A 306 8.12 2.32 2.56
N CYS A 307 9.38 2.78 2.48
CA CYS A 307 10.51 2.08 3.09
C CYS A 307 10.39 2.01 4.62
N VAL A 308 10.04 3.13 5.26
CA VAL A 308 9.78 3.19 6.70
C VAL A 308 8.60 2.29 7.05
N GLY A 309 7.50 2.37 6.30
CA GLY A 309 6.28 1.60 6.52
C GLY A 309 6.48 0.10 6.40
N ASN A 310 7.22 -0.36 5.38
CA ASN A 310 7.56 -1.77 5.24
C ASN A 310 8.44 -2.23 6.41
N THR A 311 9.37 -1.38 6.87
CA THR A 311 10.24 -1.68 8.02
C THR A 311 9.45 -1.79 9.32
N THR A 312 8.53 -0.87 9.57
CA THR A 312 7.68 -0.90 10.76
C THR A 312 6.69 -2.07 10.72
N ALA A 313 6.11 -2.37 9.55
CA ALA A 313 5.27 -3.55 9.36
C ALA A 313 6.04 -4.86 9.62
N ALA A 314 7.27 -4.96 9.12
CA ALA A 314 8.14 -6.11 9.35
C ALA A 314 8.44 -6.32 10.83
N TYR A 315 8.78 -5.25 11.53
CA TYR A 315 9.02 -5.28 12.96
C TYR A 315 7.76 -5.69 13.75
N ALA A 316 6.58 -5.17 13.37
CA ALA A 316 5.34 -5.53 14.02
C ALA A 316 4.96 -7.00 13.78
N ALA A 317 5.09 -7.50 12.56
CA ALA A 317 4.87 -8.91 12.25
C ALA A 317 5.87 -9.82 12.97
N PHE A 318 7.14 -9.40 13.10
CA PHE A 318 8.13 -10.10 13.93
C PHE A 318 7.68 -10.17 15.39
N ARG A 319 7.21 -9.07 15.99
CA ARG A 319 6.68 -9.07 17.37
C ARG A 319 5.53 -10.05 17.55
N ILE A 320 4.60 -10.11 16.59
CA ILE A 320 3.49 -11.08 16.60
C ILE A 320 4.02 -12.51 16.54
N ALA A 321 4.87 -12.83 15.56
CA ALA A 321 5.50 -14.14 15.43
C ALA A 321 6.21 -14.55 16.72
N PHE A 322 6.99 -13.64 17.28
CA PHE A 322 7.76 -13.86 18.48
C PHE A 322 6.90 -14.19 19.69
N SER A 323 5.83 -13.43 19.94
CA SER A 323 4.93 -13.72 21.06
C SER A 323 4.17 -15.03 20.91
N ASN A 324 3.99 -15.50 19.68
CA ASN A 324 3.35 -16.78 19.40
C ASN A 324 4.34 -17.96 19.45
N GLY A 325 5.57 -17.72 19.89
CA GLY A 325 6.56 -18.77 20.12
C GLY A 325 7.54 -18.99 18.96
N TYR A 326 7.61 -18.07 18.00
CA TYR A 326 8.65 -18.13 16.95
C TYR A 326 10.05 -18.16 17.56
N THR A 327 10.86 -19.13 17.13
CA THR A 327 12.26 -19.27 17.49
C THR A 327 13.12 -19.26 16.23
N THR A 328 14.40 -18.90 16.40
CA THR A 328 15.34 -18.78 15.30
C THR A 328 16.73 -19.14 15.76
N ASP A 329 17.45 -19.89 14.92
CA ASP A 329 18.85 -20.23 15.12
C ASP A 329 19.79 -19.19 14.48
N VAL A 330 19.25 -18.15 13.85
CA VAL A 330 20.04 -17.09 13.20
C VAL A 330 20.66 -16.19 14.29
N PRO A 331 22.00 -16.09 14.42
CA PRO A 331 22.66 -15.41 15.54
C PRO A 331 22.28 -13.93 15.72
N LEU A 332 22.06 -13.22 14.60
CA LEU A 332 21.62 -11.83 14.63
C LEU A 332 20.21 -11.73 15.23
N LEU A 333 19.29 -12.56 14.75
CA LEU A 333 17.90 -12.53 15.17
C LEU A 333 17.72 -13.11 16.58
N SER A 334 18.54 -14.10 16.98
CA SER A 334 18.53 -14.67 18.32
C SER A 334 18.97 -13.66 19.40
N THR A 335 19.90 -12.76 19.07
CA THR A 335 20.30 -11.65 19.96
C THR A 335 19.14 -10.68 20.19
N PHE A 336 18.44 -10.28 19.12
CA PHE A 336 17.24 -9.44 19.21
C PHE A 336 16.12 -10.12 20.02
N VAL A 337 15.85 -11.39 19.72
CA VAL A 337 14.88 -12.24 20.43
C VAL A 337 15.15 -12.28 21.94
N THR A 338 16.41 -12.42 22.35
CA THR A 338 16.80 -12.53 23.76
C THR A 338 16.56 -11.21 24.50
N ASP A 339 16.81 -10.08 23.83
CA ASP A 339 16.60 -8.74 24.41
C ASP A 339 15.10 -8.38 24.51
N THR A 340 14.29 -8.81 23.54
CA THR A 340 12.83 -8.67 23.59
C THR A 340 12.22 -9.47 24.75
N LYS A 341 12.62 -10.73 24.94
CA LYS A 341 12.17 -11.58 26.06
C LYS A 341 12.37 -10.94 27.44
N LYS A 342 13.49 -10.24 27.65
CA LYS A 342 13.77 -9.54 28.92
C LYS A 342 12.82 -8.38 29.19
N ARG A 343 12.38 -7.66 28.16
CA ARG A 343 11.45 -6.51 28.29
C ARG A 343 10.00 -6.95 28.53
N GLU A 344 9.61 -8.10 27.99
CA GLU A 344 8.22 -8.59 28.03
C GLU A 344 7.82 -9.21 29.39
N MET A 345 8.77 -9.73 30.18
CA MET A 345 8.48 -10.27 31.52
C MET A 345 8.04 -9.19 32.54
N ALA A 346 7.97 -7.91 32.16
CA ALA A 346 7.68 -6.79 33.04
C ALA A 346 6.24 -6.23 32.98
N LYS A 347 5.34 -6.73 32.12
CA LYS A 347 3.97 -6.20 31.99
C LYS A 347 2.93 -7.33 31.87
N ASN A 348 1.90 -7.31 32.72
CA ASN A 348 0.75 -8.21 32.64
C ASN A 348 -0.47 -7.56 33.32
N GLU A 349 -1.50 -7.13 32.57
CA GLU A 349 -2.82 -6.77 33.14
C GLU A 349 -4.00 -7.05 32.19
N LYS A 350 -5.20 -7.09 32.80
CA LYS A 350 -6.46 -7.71 32.35
C LYS A 350 -7.30 -6.88 31.36
N PHE A 351 -8.21 -7.60 30.69
CA PHE A 351 -8.94 -7.29 29.45
C PHE A 351 -10.40 -6.84 29.66
N PHE A 352 -10.83 -5.72 29.05
CA PHE A 352 -12.23 -5.40 28.69
C PHE A 352 -12.27 -4.30 27.59
N ASP A 353 -13.20 -4.43 26.62
CA ASP A 353 -13.38 -3.51 25.47
C ASP A 353 -14.28 -2.30 25.80
N ASN A 354 -14.01 -1.13 25.17
CA ASN A 354 -14.92 0.01 25.12
C ASN A 354 -14.86 0.73 23.75
N GLU A 355 -16.00 1.30 23.32
CA GLU A 355 -16.22 1.88 21.99
C GLU A 355 -15.46 3.20 21.73
N SER A 356 -14.93 3.35 20.51
CA SER A 356 -14.14 4.51 20.05
C SER A 356 -14.80 5.19 18.83
N LEU A 357 -14.40 6.44 18.57
CA LEU A 357 -14.95 7.33 17.54
C LEU A 357 -14.97 6.72 16.13
N VAL A 358 -16.09 6.89 15.42
CA VAL A 358 -16.35 6.32 14.09
C VAL A 358 -15.44 6.91 13.00
N GLY A 359 -14.61 6.08 12.37
CA GLY A 359 -13.82 6.41 11.17
C GLY A 359 -13.96 5.38 10.03
N PHE A 360 -13.21 5.55 8.94
CA PHE A 360 -13.21 4.59 7.80
C PHE A 360 -12.64 3.22 8.22
N GLU A 361 -11.74 3.21 9.20
CA GLU A 361 -11.24 2.04 9.89
C GLU A 361 -12.34 1.25 10.63
N ASP A 362 -13.48 1.87 10.94
CA ASP A 362 -14.62 1.21 11.59
C ASP A 362 -15.69 0.77 10.59
N LEU A 363 -15.45 0.88 9.27
CA LEU A 363 -16.38 0.37 8.25
C LEU A 363 -16.71 -1.11 8.46
N GLY A 364 -15.75 -1.89 8.98
CA GLY A 364 -15.99 -3.28 9.37
C GLY A 364 -17.03 -3.46 10.47
N GLN A 365 -17.15 -2.51 11.41
CA GLN A 365 -18.17 -2.46 12.47
C GLN A 365 -19.47 -1.86 11.97
N VAL A 366 -19.40 -0.70 11.30
CA VAL A 366 -20.56 0.05 10.79
C VAL A 366 -21.37 -0.81 9.83
N LEU A 367 -20.70 -1.60 9.00
CA LEU A 367 -21.29 -2.49 8.01
C LEU A 367 -21.18 -3.96 8.41
N GLU A 368 -21.10 -4.26 9.70
CA GLU A 368 -20.92 -5.64 10.18
C GLU A 368 -22.08 -6.56 9.79
N LYS A 369 -23.29 -6.02 9.67
CA LYS A 369 -24.52 -6.76 9.31
C LYS A 369 -24.67 -7.04 7.81
N ASP A 370 -23.94 -6.35 6.95
CA ASP A 370 -24.07 -6.49 5.51
C ASP A 370 -23.47 -7.81 5.01
N ASP A 371 -24.05 -8.52 4.05
CA ASP A 371 -23.28 -9.56 3.36
C ASP A 371 -22.05 -8.98 2.63
N ASP A 372 -21.17 -9.84 2.12
CA ASP A 372 -19.93 -9.39 1.49
C ASP A 372 -20.22 -8.53 0.24
N TYR A 373 -21.28 -8.79 -0.52
CA TYR A 373 -21.62 -8.00 -1.71
C TYR A 373 -22.11 -6.59 -1.36
N ASN A 374 -23.03 -6.49 -0.40
CA ASN A 374 -23.55 -5.21 0.09
C ASN A 374 -22.45 -4.36 0.73
N PHE A 375 -21.55 -4.99 1.48
CA PHE A 375 -20.37 -4.33 2.04
C PHE A 375 -19.49 -3.73 0.93
N LEU A 376 -19.14 -4.55 -0.08
CA LEU A 376 -18.30 -4.11 -1.19
C LEU A 376 -18.94 -3.00 -2.02
N PHE A 377 -20.25 -3.12 -2.27
CA PHE A 377 -21.00 -2.10 -2.99
C PHE A 377 -20.99 -0.75 -2.26
N LYS A 378 -21.29 -0.74 -0.95
CA LYS A 378 -21.29 0.51 -0.17
C LYS A 378 -19.89 1.10 -0.04
N LEU A 379 -18.87 0.26 0.13
CA LEU A 379 -17.47 0.67 0.16
C LEU A 379 -17.08 1.36 -1.15
N PHE A 380 -17.35 0.71 -2.29
CA PHE A 380 -17.09 1.28 -3.61
C PHE A 380 -17.89 2.57 -3.85
N ALA A 381 -19.18 2.59 -3.53
CA ALA A 381 -20.03 3.77 -3.71
C ALA A 381 -19.52 4.97 -2.90
N GLY A 382 -19.10 4.74 -1.66
CA GLY A 382 -18.48 5.78 -0.83
C GLY A 382 -17.18 6.32 -1.43
N CYS A 383 -16.31 5.43 -1.91
CA CYS A 383 -15.06 5.82 -2.56
C CYS A 383 -15.31 6.56 -3.88
N ALA A 384 -16.31 6.14 -4.65
CA ALA A 384 -16.72 6.83 -5.87
C ALA A 384 -17.19 8.24 -5.58
N VAL A 385 -18.12 8.43 -4.64
CA VAL A 385 -18.60 9.77 -4.24
C VAL A 385 -17.45 10.66 -3.78
N ALA A 386 -16.54 10.14 -2.96
CA ALA A 386 -15.37 10.88 -2.52
C ALA A 386 -14.43 11.25 -3.69
N SER A 387 -14.27 10.35 -4.66
CA SER A 387 -13.46 10.60 -5.88
C SER A 387 -14.05 11.71 -6.74
N TYR A 388 -15.39 11.74 -6.91
CA TYR A 388 -16.06 12.84 -7.61
C TYR A 388 -15.88 14.16 -6.87
N ALA A 389 -16.01 14.14 -5.53
CA ALA A 389 -15.85 15.33 -4.70
C ALA A 389 -14.44 15.90 -4.77
N ILE A 390 -13.41 15.05 -4.86
CA ILE A 390 -12.02 15.46 -5.03
C ILE A 390 -11.82 16.03 -6.44
N LYS A 391 -11.92 15.17 -7.47
CA LYS A 391 -11.64 15.54 -8.87
C LYS A 391 -12.40 16.79 -9.31
N TYR A 392 -13.71 16.84 -9.10
CA TYR A 392 -14.54 17.95 -9.59
C TYR A 392 -14.71 19.09 -8.58
N GLY A 393 -14.54 18.83 -7.28
CA GLY A 393 -14.55 19.89 -6.27
C GLY A 393 -13.42 20.89 -6.49
N GLU A 394 -12.24 20.42 -6.92
CA GLU A 394 -11.11 21.27 -7.33
C GLU A 394 -11.51 22.30 -8.40
N THR A 395 -12.27 21.85 -9.40
CA THR A 395 -12.74 22.70 -10.51
C THR A 395 -13.84 23.67 -10.10
N PHE A 396 -14.51 23.43 -8.97
CA PHE A 396 -15.62 24.24 -8.47
C PHE A 396 -15.18 25.32 -7.47
N PHE A 397 -14.13 25.07 -6.67
CA PHE A 397 -13.69 25.95 -5.57
C PHE A 397 -12.42 26.76 -5.84
N ASP A 398 -12.00 26.90 -7.10
CA ASP A 398 -10.77 27.62 -7.48
C ASP A 398 -9.52 27.09 -6.76
N PHE A 399 -9.40 25.76 -6.69
CA PHE A 399 -8.20 25.12 -6.14
C PHE A 399 -6.97 25.54 -6.95
N PRO A 400 -5.83 25.87 -6.30
CA PRO A 400 -4.64 26.29 -7.02
C PRO A 400 -4.11 25.14 -7.89
N TYR A 401 -4.14 25.32 -9.20
CA TYR A 401 -3.55 24.39 -10.16
C TYR A 401 -2.01 24.46 -10.20
N GLU A 402 -1.42 25.43 -9.49
CA GLU A 402 0.03 25.61 -9.40
C GLU A 402 0.64 24.81 -8.24
N ALA A 403 1.85 24.30 -8.48
CA ALA A 403 2.68 23.64 -7.48
C ALA A 403 2.84 24.49 -6.20
N ASN A 404 2.33 23.99 -5.08
CA ASN A 404 2.51 24.60 -3.77
C ASN A 404 2.96 23.57 -2.74
N LEU A 405 4.27 23.55 -2.45
CA LEU A 405 4.88 22.57 -1.55
C LEU A 405 4.31 22.62 -0.13
N PHE A 406 4.02 23.81 0.41
CA PHE A 406 3.48 23.91 1.77
C PHE A 406 2.05 23.38 1.85
N LEU A 407 1.22 23.75 0.87
CA LEU A 407 -0.14 23.26 0.78
C LEU A 407 -0.13 21.75 0.59
N SER A 408 0.68 21.20 -0.32
CA SER A 408 0.77 19.76 -0.53
C SER A 408 1.23 19.00 0.71
N LEU A 409 2.22 19.52 1.45
CA LEU A 409 2.63 18.93 2.72
C LEU A 409 1.50 18.97 3.76
N SER A 410 0.63 19.99 3.75
CA SER A 410 -0.53 20.02 4.65
C SER A 410 -1.58 18.97 4.29
N PHE A 411 -1.82 18.71 3.00
CA PHE A 411 -2.69 17.63 2.50
C PHE A 411 -2.17 16.23 2.86
N ILE A 412 -0.88 16.11 3.19
CA ILE A 412 -0.28 14.86 3.68
C ILE A 412 -0.34 14.82 5.21
N MET A 413 0.22 15.84 5.87
CA MET A 413 0.43 15.84 7.31
C MET A 413 -0.89 15.85 8.10
N ILE A 414 -1.88 16.64 7.68
CA ILE A 414 -3.15 16.74 8.40
C ILE A 414 -3.87 15.39 8.48
N PRO A 415 -4.19 14.71 7.36
CA PRO A 415 -4.85 13.41 7.43
C PRO A 415 -3.97 12.32 8.07
N SER A 416 -2.64 12.34 7.87
CA SER A 416 -1.74 11.41 8.56
C SER A 416 -1.73 11.59 10.08
N LEU A 417 -1.72 12.83 10.56
CA LEU A 417 -1.80 13.15 11.99
C LEU A 417 -3.18 12.83 12.56
N LEU A 418 -4.26 13.12 11.82
CA LEU A 418 -5.62 12.74 12.22
C LEU A 418 -5.75 11.22 12.35
N ASN A 419 -5.26 10.46 11.37
CA ASN A 419 -5.26 9.00 11.44
C ASN A 419 -4.45 8.51 12.65
N SER A 420 -3.22 9.03 12.82
CA SER A 420 -2.37 8.70 13.98
C SER A 420 -3.04 9.04 15.32
N TYR A 421 -3.75 10.17 15.40
CA TYR A 421 -4.50 10.58 16.59
C TYR A 421 -5.68 9.64 16.87
N LYS A 422 -6.41 9.21 15.83
CA LYS A 422 -7.48 8.22 16.00
C LYS A 422 -6.96 6.90 16.53
N TRP A 423 -5.86 6.38 15.97
CA TRP A 423 -5.21 5.17 16.50
C TRP A 423 -4.65 5.39 17.90
N LYS A 424 -4.11 6.57 18.21
CA LYS A 424 -3.72 6.94 19.59
C LYS A 424 -4.90 6.82 20.54
N LYS A 425 -6.04 7.43 20.22
CA LYS A 425 -7.24 7.37 21.04
C LYS A 425 -7.76 5.93 21.16
N ARG A 426 -7.73 5.16 20.08
CA ARG A 426 -8.08 3.73 20.10
C ARG A 426 -7.11 2.92 20.95
N SER A 427 -5.85 3.32 21.03
CA SER A 427 -4.79 2.74 21.87
C SER A 427 -4.81 3.20 23.33
N GLU A 428 -5.65 4.17 23.71
CA GLU A 428 -5.96 4.45 25.12
C GLU A 428 -6.78 3.30 25.74
N ASP A 429 -7.23 2.36 24.92
CA ASP A 429 -7.57 1.00 25.30
C ASP A 429 -6.38 0.31 26.01
N VAL A 430 -6.57 -0.05 27.28
CA VAL A 430 -5.58 -0.73 28.14
C VAL A 430 -5.08 -2.06 27.57
N SER A 431 -5.78 -2.66 26.61
CA SER A 431 -5.32 -3.88 25.93
C SER A 431 -4.29 -3.63 24.82
N PHE A 432 -3.93 -2.38 24.54
CA PHE A 432 -2.80 -2.05 23.67
C PHE A 432 -1.48 -2.12 24.45
N GLU A 433 -0.62 -3.10 24.12
CA GLU A 433 0.68 -3.28 24.79
C GLU A 433 1.74 -2.21 24.44
N GLY A 434 1.40 -1.23 23.60
CA GLY A 434 2.33 -0.18 23.18
C GLY A 434 3.27 -0.59 22.03
N TRP A 435 3.76 0.43 21.32
CA TRP A 435 4.87 0.30 20.37
C TRP A 435 6.24 0.34 21.02
N PHE A 436 6.34 1.02 22.16
CA PHE A 436 7.57 1.36 22.87
C PHE A 436 7.73 0.58 24.17
#